data_AF-A0A2J4GBA0-F1
#
_entry.id   AF-A0A2J4GBA0-F1
#
_cell.length_a   1.000
_cell.length_b   1.000
_cell.length_c   1.000
_cell.angle_alpha   90.00
_cell.angle_beta   90.00
_cell.angle_gamma   90.00
#
_symmetry.space_group_name_H-M   'P 1'
#
loop_
_entity.id
_entity.type
_entity.pdbx_description
1 polymer ?
#
loop_
_entity_poly.entity_id
_entity_poly.type
_entity_poly.pdbx_seq_one_letter_code
_entity_poly.pdbx_strand_id
1 'polypeptide(L)'
;MDERAEKAREIMRGRVPKGFESLAHAYRGLRSEFPDKSDSWFFRALYRALAGVERLRDGHWLVKGFPELGDRKPVYNVWLHEGRYRCDCFYRAHGWAREKQICTHIAAVMLWRRQTRLSEFREPGTR
;
A
#
# COMPACT_ATOMS: atom_id res chain seq x y z
N MET A 1 16.78 13.37 -4.29
CA MET A 1 15.56 13.09 -3.50
C MET A 1 15.00 11.78 -4.01
N ASP A 2 14.48 10.90 -3.16
CA ASP A 2 13.90 9.62 -3.62
C ASP A 2 12.65 9.88 -4.48
N GLU A 3 12.72 9.52 -5.77
CA GLU A 3 11.65 9.71 -6.76
C GLU A 3 10.30 9.14 -6.28
N ARG A 4 10.32 8.05 -5.50
CA ARG A 4 9.11 7.44 -4.94
C ARG A 4 8.47 8.31 -3.88
N ALA A 5 9.29 8.96 -3.05
CA ALA A 5 8.82 9.88 -2.02
C ALA A 5 8.21 11.14 -2.66
N GLU A 6 8.76 11.60 -3.78
CA GLU A 6 8.19 12.70 -4.56
C GLU A 6 6.82 12.33 -5.12
N LYS A 7 6.73 11.22 -5.87
CA LYS A 7 5.47 10.71 -6.44
C LYS A 7 4.39 10.49 -5.38
N ALA A 8 4.75 9.93 -4.22
CA ALA A 8 3.82 9.74 -3.11
C ALA A 8 3.25 11.09 -2.62
N ARG A 9 4.08 12.13 -2.49
CA ARG A 9 3.63 13.47 -2.08
C ARG A 9 2.76 14.13 -3.15
N GLU A 10 3.06 13.94 -4.42
CA GLU A 10 2.23 14.47 -5.50
C GLU A 10 0.81 13.88 -5.47
N ILE A 11 0.71 12.56 -5.36
CA ILE A 11 -0.57 11.85 -5.23
C ILE A 11 -1.34 12.33 -4.00
N MET A 12 -0.65 12.49 -2.86
CA MET A 12 -1.29 12.99 -1.63
C MET A 12 -1.84 14.40 -1.77
N ARG A 13 -1.19 15.27 -2.56
CA ARG A 13 -1.65 16.63 -2.88
C ARG A 13 -2.77 16.66 -3.93
N GLY A 14 -3.26 15.50 -4.35
CA GLY A 14 -4.35 15.37 -5.32
C GLY A 14 -3.91 15.41 -6.78
N ARG A 15 -2.60 15.51 -7.06
CA ARG A 15 -2.08 15.39 -8.43
C ARG A 15 -2.21 13.95 -8.93
N VAL A 16 -2.24 13.82 -10.24
CA VAL A 16 -2.27 12.52 -10.91
C VAL A 16 -1.06 12.44 -11.83
N PRO A 17 0.10 11.96 -11.34
CA PRO A 17 1.29 11.82 -12.17
C PRO A 17 1.03 10.85 -13.32
N LYS A 18 1.52 11.17 -14.52
CA LYS A 18 1.37 10.31 -15.70
C LYS A 18 1.89 8.91 -15.43
N GLY A 19 1.10 7.88 -15.74
CA GLY A 19 1.42 6.48 -15.46
C GLY A 19 1.09 6.00 -14.04
N PHE A 20 0.58 6.88 -13.18
CA PHE A 20 0.14 6.56 -11.81
C PHE A 20 -1.35 6.84 -11.58
N GLU A 21 -2.14 6.92 -12.65
CA GLU A 21 -3.57 7.24 -12.58
C GLU A 21 -4.33 6.22 -11.72
N SER A 22 -4.08 4.93 -11.93
CA SER A 22 -4.70 3.84 -11.16
C SER A 22 -4.31 3.89 -9.68
N LEU A 23 -3.07 4.25 -9.36
CA LEU A 23 -2.61 4.40 -7.97
C LEU A 23 -3.24 5.63 -7.31
N ALA A 24 -3.31 6.76 -8.02
CA ALA A 24 -3.94 7.97 -7.52
C ALA A 24 -5.43 7.75 -7.24
N HIS A 25 -6.14 7.01 -8.11
CA HIS A 25 -7.51 6.60 -7.89
C HIS A 25 -7.65 5.63 -6.69
N ALA A 26 -6.80 4.61 -6.61
CA ALA A 26 -6.76 3.68 -5.48
C ALA A 26 -6.52 4.40 -4.14
N TYR A 27 -5.66 5.42 -4.13
CA TYR A 27 -5.39 6.26 -2.98
C TYR A 27 -6.61 7.06 -2.54
N ARG A 28 -7.33 7.69 -3.47
CA ARG A 28 -8.58 8.42 -3.14
C ARG A 28 -9.58 7.50 -2.44
N GLY A 29 -9.80 6.30 -2.99
CA GLY A 29 -10.67 5.29 -2.36
C GLY A 29 -10.19 4.86 -0.99
N LEU A 30 -8.87 4.65 -0.80
CA LEU A 30 -8.30 4.32 0.51
C LEU A 30 -8.48 5.46 1.51
N ARG A 31 -8.29 6.72 1.09
CA ARG A 31 -8.43 7.88 1.97
C ARG A 31 -9.89 8.10 2.42
N SER A 32 -10.86 7.80 1.57
CA SER A 32 -12.28 7.81 1.93
C SER A 32 -12.66 6.71 2.92
N GLU A 33 -12.05 5.53 2.83
CA GLU A 33 -12.32 4.38 3.72
C GLU A 33 -11.68 4.54 5.11
N PHE A 34 -10.57 5.28 5.20
CA PHE A 34 -9.81 5.48 6.43
C PHE A 34 -9.61 6.98 6.76
N PRO A 35 -10.69 7.75 6.99
CA PRO A 35 -10.60 9.21 7.19
C PRO A 35 -9.78 9.61 8.42
N ASP A 36 -9.71 8.74 9.44
CA ASP A 36 -9.01 9.01 10.71
C ASP A 36 -7.49 8.77 10.64
N LYS A 37 -6.96 8.30 9.51
CA LYS A 37 -5.52 8.05 9.37
C LYS A 37 -4.76 9.33 9.02
N SER A 38 -3.59 9.50 9.62
CA SER A 38 -2.75 10.68 9.39
C SER A 38 -2.09 10.67 8.00
N ASP A 39 -1.70 11.86 7.53
CA ASP A 39 -0.95 11.99 6.28
C ASP A 39 0.35 11.18 6.28
N SER A 40 1.04 11.08 7.41
CA SER A 40 2.23 10.22 7.54
C SER A 40 1.92 8.75 7.29
N TRP A 41 0.76 8.26 7.75
CA TRP A 41 0.32 6.90 7.50
C TRP A 41 0.08 6.67 6.00
N PHE A 42 -0.61 7.60 5.33
CA PHE A 42 -0.84 7.53 3.88
C PHE A 42 0.46 7.62 3.06
N PHE A 43 1.37 8.53 3.43
CA PHE A 43 2.68 8.66 2.80
C PHE A 43 3.45 7.34 2.83
N ARG A 44 3.52 6.70 4.00
CA ARG A 44 4.20 5.41 4.18
C ARG A 44 3.55 4.30 3.36
N ALA A 45 2.21 4.27 3.27
CA ALA A 45 1.48 3.29 2.48
C ALA A 45 1.77 3.45 0.97
N LEU A 46 1.67 4.68 0.45
CA LEU A 46 1.98 5.02 -0.94
C LEU A 46 3.44 4.73 -1.29
N TYR A 47 4.36 5.16 -0.42
CA TYR A 47 5.79 4.91 -0.60
C TYR A 47 6.06 3.40 -0.72
N ARG A 48 5.51 2.58 0.18
CA ARG A 48 5.64 1.11 0.12
C ARG A 48 5.04 0.52 -1.14
N ALA A 49 3.86 0.98 -1.56
CA ALA A 49 3.21 0.52 -2.79
C ALA A 49 4.06 0.81 -4.04
N LEU A 50 4.73 1.97 -4.08
CA LEU A 50 5.65 2.35 -5.16
C LEU A 50 7.00 1.62 -5.09
N ALA A 51 7.45 1.24 -3.89
CA ALA A 51 8.82 0.81 -3.66
C ALA A 51 9.03 -0.71 -3.64
N GLY A 52 7.97 -1.50 -3.46
CA GLY A 52 8.09 -2.95 -3.57
C GLY A 52 6.99 -3.71 -2.85
N VAL A 53 5.85 -3.85 -3.52
CA VAL A 53 4.85 -4.90 -3.22
C VAL A 53 4.93 -5.93 -4.33
N GLU A 54 5.16 -7.18 -3.96
CA GLU A 54 5.25 -8.31 -4.87
C GLU A 54 4.21 -9.36 -4.49
N ARG A 55 3.45 -9.87 -5.47
CA ARG A 55 2.51 -10.97 -5.25
C ARG A 55 3.27 -12.29 -5.36
N LEU A 56 3.34 -13.03 -4.26
CA LEU A 56 3.97 -14.36 -4.25
C LEU A 56 3.00 -15.43 -4.77
N ARG A 57 1.75 -15.35 -4.33
CA ARG A 57 0.63 -16.20 -4.76
C ARG A 57 -0.69 -15.54 -4.40
N ASP A 58 -1.79 -16.19 -4.72
CA ASP A 58 -3.13 -15.70 -4.39
C ASP A 58 -3.28 -15.50 -2.88
N GLY A 59 -3.70 -14.29 -2.51
CA GLY A 59 -3.86 -13.92 -1.10
C GLY A 59 -2.56 -13.73 -0.32
N HIS A 60 -1.37 -13.69 -0.95
CA HIS A 60 -0.09 -13.50 -0.25
C HIS A 60 0.86 -12.57 -1.02
N TRP A 61 1.29 -11.50 -0.34
CA TRP A 61 2.23 -10.50 -0.83
C TRP A 61 3.44 -10.35 0.07
N LEU A 62 4.56 -10.01 -0.55
CA LEU A 62 5.76 -9.52 0.12
C LEU A 62 5.80 -8.00 -0.01
N VAL A 63 6.08 -7.32 1.10
CA VAL A 63 6.24 -5.86 1.16
C VAL A 63 7.66 -5.56 1.63
N LYS A 64 8.42 -4.82 0.82
CA LYS A 64 9.76 -4.39 1.19
C LYS A 64 9.73 -3.53 2.46
N GLY A 65 10.68 -3.77 3.34
CA GLY A 65 10.93 -2.97 4.53
C GLY A 65 11.94 -1.86 4.29
N PHE A 66 11.71 -0.74 4.94
CA PHE A 66 12.44 0.51 4.81
C PHE A 66 12.85 1.01 6.22
N PRO A 67 14.12 0.88 6.61
CA PRO A 67 14.62 1.36 7.90
C PRO A 67 14.33 2.84 8.17
N GLU A 68 14.35 3.68 7.15
CA GLU A 68 14.00 5.10 7.18
C GLU A 68 12.52 5.35 7.52
N LEU A 69 11.67 4.33 7.33
CA LEU A 69 10.29 4.30 7.77
C LEU A 69 10.13 3.45 9.04
N GLY A 70 11.19 3.17 9.79
CA GLY A 70 11.15 2.45 11.06
C GLY A 70 10.91 0.94 10.93
N ASP A 71 11.13 0.36 9.74
CA ASP A 71 11.07 -1.09 9.58
C ASP A 71 12.32 -1.76 10.13
N ARG A 72 12.14 -2.93 10.76
CA ARG A 72 13.22 -3.74 11.32
C ARG A 72 13.53 -4.99 10.52
N LYS A 73 12.68 -5.34 9.55
CA LYS A 73 12.90 -6.47 8.63
C LYS A 73 13.03 -5.93 7.21
N PRO A 74 13.83 -6.59 6.35
CA PRO A 74 13.95 -6.21 4.94
C PRO A 74 12.68 -6.52 4.14
N VAL A 75 11.85 -7.44 4.61
CA VAL A 75 10.60 -7.87 3.98
C VAL A 75 9.56 -8.20 5.06
N TYR A 76 8.29 -7.92 4.74
CA TYR A 76 7.12 -8.27 5.53
C TYR A 76 6.15 -9.09 4.69
N ASN A 77 5.54 -10.08 5.32
CA ASN A 77 4.47 -10.86 4.70
C ASN A 77 3.12 -10.21 5.00
N VAL A 78 2.29 -10.14 3.97
CA VAL A 78 0.89 -9.75 4.08
C VAL A 78 0.02 -10.82 3.45
N TRP A 79 -0.95 -11.30 4.20
CA TRP A 79 -1.93 -12.29 3.76
C TRP A 79 -3.33 -11.69 3.70
N LEU A 80 -4.14 -12.21 2.80
CA LEU A 80 -5.58 -12.01 2.76
C LEU A 80 -6.25 -13.38 2.82
N HIS A 81 -6.96 -13.64 3.91
CA HIS A 81 -7.68 -14.89 4.13
C HIS A 81 -9.10 -14.54 4.59
N GLU A 82 -10.12 -15.09 3.93
CA GLU A 82 -11.54 -14.86 4.26
C GLU A 82 -11.90 -13.36 4.39
N GLY A 83 -11.37 -12.54 3.48
CA GLY A 83 -11.60 -11.09 3.48
C GLY A 83 -10.84 -10.31 4.55
N ARG A 84 -10.03 -10.96 5.39
CA ARG A 84 -9.24 -10.32 6.45
C ARG A 84 -7.77 -10.27 6.09
N TYR A 85 -7.19 -9.08 6.24
CA TYR A 85 -5.75 -8.90 6.07
C TYR A 85 -5.00 -9.24 7.35
N ARG A 86 -3.83 -9.87 7.20
CA ARG A 86 -2.87 -10.11 8.27
C ARG A 86 -1.48 -9.70 7.82
N CYS A 87 -0.71 -9.09 8.71
CA CYS A 87 0.70 -8.78 8.44
C CYS A 87 1.59 -9.32 9.56
N ASP A 88 2.76 -9.86 9.20
CA ASP A 88 3.73 -10.35 10.19
C ASP A 88 4.41 -9.22 10.99
N CYS A 89 4.18 -7.95 10.64
CA CYS A 89 4.63 -6.82 11.44
C CYS A 89 3.92 -6.72 12.81
N PHE A 90 2.75 -7.37 12.96
CA PHE A 90 1.98 -7.37 14.20
C PHE A 90 2.60 -8.23 15.31
N TYR A 91 3.49 -9.18 15.01
CA TYR A 91 4.07 -10.09 16.00
C TYR A 91 5.18 -9.49 16.89
N ARG A 92 5.23 -8.15 17.07
CA ARG A 92 6.20 -7.48 17.95
C ARG A 92 5.51 -6.73 19.08
N ALA A 93 6.24 -6.55 20.20
CA ALA A 93 5.86 -5.86 21.45
C ALA A 93 4.67 -4.89 21.32
N HIS A 94 3.60 -5.16 22.08
CA HIS A 94 2.28 -4.50 22.02
C HIS A 94 1.44 -4.76 20.74
N GLY A 95 1.68 -5.87 20.04
CA GLY A 95 1.03 -6.24 18.77
C GLY A 95 -0.50 -6.44 18.83
N TRP A 96 -1.01 -6.95 19.94
CA TRP A 96 -2.45 -7.25 20.13
C TRP A 96 -3.36 -6.02 20.05
N ALA A 97 -2.87 -4.83 20.44
CA ALA A 97 -3.66 -3.59 20.32
C ALA A 97 -3.69 -3.04 18.88
N ARG A 98 -2.66 -3.37 18.07
CA ARG A 98 -2.51 -2.90 16.69
C ARG A 98 -3.06 -3.87 15.64
N GLU A 99 -3.32 -5.12 15.99
CA GLU A 99 -4.01 -6.09 15.10
C GLU A 99 -5.41 -5.59 14.70
N LYS A 100 -6.07 -4.80 15.56
CA LYS A 100 -7.32 -4.08 15.24
C LYS A 100 -7.14 -2.91 14.26
N GLN A 101 -5.91 -2.55 13.89
CA GLN A 101 -5.60 -1.42 13.02
C GLN A 101 -4.85 -1.87 11.75
N ILE A 102 -5.33 -1.42 10.60
CA ILE A 102 -4.62 -1.60 9.32
C ILE A 102 -3.24 -0.91 9.41
N CYS A 103 -2.17 -1.69 9.28
CA CYS A 103 -0.80 -1.17 9.22
C CYS A 103 -0.49 -0.63 7.82
N THR A 104 0.59 0.15 7.69
CA THR A 104 0.96 0.73 6.39
C THR A 104 1.47 -0.33 5.39
N HIS A 105 1.86 -1.53 5.85
CA HIS A 105 2.17 -2.66 4.96
C HIS A 105 0.90 -3.25 4.33
N ILE A 106 -0.16 -3.46 5.12
CA ILE A 106 -1.46 -3.90 4.59
C ILE A 106 -2.03 -2.84 3.66
N ALA A 107 -1.98 -1.56 4.05
CA ALA A 107 -2.43 -0.46 3.22
C ALA A 107 -1.73 -0.41 1.86
N ALA A 108 -0.42 -0.67 1.83
CA ALA A 108 0.35 -0.76 0.59
C ALA A 108 -0.17 -1.89 -0.31
N VAL A 109 -0.51 -3.05 0.25
CA VAL A 109 -1.14 -4.16 -0.49
C VAL A 109 -2.53 -3.79 -0.97
N MET A 110 -3.33 -3.09 -0.17
CA MET A 110 -4.64 -2.59 -0.60
C MET A 110 -4.52 -1.66 -1.82
N LEU A 111 -3.57 -0.73 -1.78
CA LEU A 111 -3.27 0.16 -2.92
C LEU A 111 -2.82 -0.64 -4.14
N TRP A 112 -1.86 -1.55 -3.97
CA TRP A 112 -1.34 -2.40 -5.03
C TRP A 112 -2.45 -3.23 -5.70
N ARG A 113 -3.30 -3.89 -4.93
CA ARG A 113 -4.42 -4.68 -5.46
C ARG A 113 -5.42 -3.82 -6.22
N ARG A 114 -5.78 -2.66 -5.66
CA ARG A 114 -6.74 -1.73 -6.28
C ARG A 114 -6.20 -1.16 -7.58
N GLN A 115 -4.93 -0.75 -7.61
CA GLN A 115 -4.33 -0.22 -8.85
C GLN A 115 -4.24 -1.32 -9.93
N THR A 116 -3.87 -2.55 -9.57
CA THR A 116 -3.72 -3.67 -10.55
C THR A 116 -5.07 -4.00 -11.16
N ARG A 117 -6.12 -4.08 -10.34
CA ARG A 117 -7.48 -4.27 -10.83
C ARG A 117 -7.91 -3.14 -11.78
N LEU A 118 -7.62 -1.89 -11.44
CA LEU A 118 -7.98 -0.73 -12.27
C LEU A 118 -7.18 -0.67 -13.59
N SER A 119 -5.92 -1.10 -13.58
CA SER A 119 -5.14 -1.23 -14.82
C SER A 119 -5.65 -2.35 -15.71
N GLU A 120 -6.07 -3.48 -15.14
CA GLU A 120 -6.66 -4.60 -15.89
C GLU A 120 -7.97 -4.20 -16.60
N PHE A 121 -8.77 -3.29 -16.02
CA PHE A 121 -9.99 -2.77 -16.66
C PHE A 121 -9.75 -1.67 -17.70
N ARG A 122 -8.55 -1.07 -17.76
CA ARG A 122 -8.24 -0.02 -18.74
C ARG A 122 -7.80 -0.56 -20.10
N GLU A 123 -7.69 -1.88 -20.28
CA GLU A 123 -7.62 -2.51 -21.60
C GLU A 123 -8.74 -3.56 -21.75
N PRO A 124 -9.71 -3.26 -22.63
CA PRO A 124 -9.72 -3.99 -23.90
C PRO A 124 -9.90 -3.04 -25.08
N GLY A 125 -8.85 -2.83 -25.87
CA GLY A 125 -8.98 -2.20 -27.18
C GLY A 125 -7.75 -1.48 -27.69
N THR A 126 -6.85 -2.23 -28.32
CA THR A 126 -6.49 -1.98 -29.73
C THR A 126 -6.21 -3.33 -30.37
N ARG A 127 -7.04 -3.74 -31.33
CA ARG A 127 -6.69 -4.71 -32.36
C ARG A 127 -5.84 -4.01 -33.40
#